data_AF-A0A926U7V8-F1
#
_entry.id   AF-A0A926U7V8-F1
#
_cell.length_a   1.000
_cell.length_b   1.000
_cell.length_c   1.000
_cell.angle_alpha   90.00
_cell.angle_beta   90.00
_cell.angle_gamma   90.00
#
_symmetry.space_group_name_H-M   'P 1'
#
loop_
_entity.id
_entity.type
_entity.pdbx_description
1 polymer ?
#
loop_
_entity_poly.entity_id
_entity_poly.type
_entity_poly.pdbx_seq_one_letter_code
_entity_poly.pdbx_strand_id
1 'polypeptide(L)'
;MAEKTVTEFFGAGFTQTNNAFTIAKADLQTKLAAAGYTYTPGATDTAEELFVALVLLGLVEFSEASRAIDPATRNVVVVHDPTFNYSIVSENSRVYSRHDIEVRLLKETSVPMMSPDTYAN
;
A
#
# COMPACT_ATOMS: atom_id res chain seq x y z
N MET A 1 0.69 -14.89 -17.10
CA MET A 1 2.00 -14.20 -17.23
C MET A 1 2.75 -14.35 -15.91
N ALA A 2 4.08 -14.22 -15.90
CA ALA A 2 4.82 -14.27 -14.64
C ALA A 2 4.54 -13.00 -13.81
N GLU A 3 4.17 -13.17 -12.54
CA GLU A 3 4.00 -12.07 -11.60
C GLU A 3 5.35 -11.45 -11.24
N LYS A 4 5.39 -10.15 -10.98
CA LYS A 4 6.61 -9.47 -10.52
C LYS A 4 6.93 -9.88 -9.09
N THR A 5 8.20 -10.13 -8.83
CA THR A 5 8.70 -10.35 -7.46
C THR A 5 8.57 -9.08 -6.62
N VAL A 6 8.55 -9.23 -5.29
CA VAL A 6 8.56 -8.12 -4.33
C VAL A 6 9.67 -7.10 -4.61
N THR A 7 10.87 -7.59 -4.93
CA THR A 7 12.03 -6.73 -5.22
C THR A 7 11.88 -6.00 -6.55
N GLU A 8 11.32 -6.63 -7.58
CA GLU A 8 11.05 -5.97 -8.86
C GLU A 8 9.95 -4.91 -8.76
N PHE A 9 9.04 -5.06 -7.79
CA PHE A 9 7.94 -4.14 -7.59
C PHE A 9 8.33 -2.97 -6.67
N PHE A 10 8.83 -3.27 -5.48
CA PHE A 10 9.14 -2.25 -4.47
C PHE A 10 10.60 -1.79 -4.47
N GLY A 11 11.50 -2.52 -5.13
CA GLY A 11 12.92 -2.21 -5.20
C GLY A 11 13.77 -2.94 -4.16
N ALA A 12 15.05 -2.57 -4.09
CA ALA A 12 15.98 -3.10 -3.11
C ALA A 12 15.52 -2.75 -1.67
N GLY A 13 15.76 -3.65 -0.72
CA GLY A 13 15.35 -3.47 0.69
C GLY A 13 13.96 -4.02 1.05
N PHE A 14 13.18 -4.37 0.04
CA PHE A 14 11.96 -5.18 0.18
C PHE A 14 12.32 -6.64 -0.09
N THR A 15 12.19 -7.48 0.93
CA THR A 15 12.50 -8.90 0.80
C THR A 15 11.35 -9.75 1.28
N GLN A 16 11.12 -10.86 0.60
CA GLN A 16 10.13 -11.84 1.00
C GLN A 16 10.80 -13.20 1.06
N THR A 17 10.50 -13.93 2.12
CA THR A 17 10.78 -15.35 2.28
C THR A 17 9.46 -16.05 2.56
N ASN A 18 9.50 -17.38 2.68
CA ASN A 18 8.31 -18.15 3.03
C ASN A 18 7.75 -17.80 4.43
N ASN A 19 8.54 -17.16 5.30
CA ASN A 19 8.17 -16.90 6.69
C ASN A 19 8.11 -15.42 7.06
N ALA A 20 8.60 -14.53 6.19
CA ALA A 20 8.75 -13.13 6.52
C ALA A 20 8.66 -12.25 5.26
N PHE A 21 8.02 -11.11 5.43
CA PHE A 21 8.09 -9.99 4.53
C PHE A 21 8.77 -8.84 5.27
N THR A 22 9.88 -8.36 4.75
CA THR A 22 10.71 -7.33 5.40
C THR A 22 10.75 -6.08 4.54
N ILE A 23 10.49 -4.95 5.18
CA ILE A 23 10.66 -3.62 4.59
C ILE A 23 11.61 -2.84 5.47
N ALA A 24 12.73 -2.39 4.91
CA ALA A 24 13.61 -1.47 5.61
C ALA A 24 12.99 -0.07 5.68
N LYS A 25 13.02 0.54 6.86
CA LYS A 25 12.42 1.87 7.10
C LYS A 25 13.03 2.97 6.22
N ALA A 26 14.31 2.85 5.86
CA ALA A 26 14.98 3.80 4.96
C ALA A 26 14.39 3.79 3.54
N ASP A 27 13.98 2.61 3.06
CA ASP A 27 13.35 2.48 1.75
C ASP A 27 11.92 3.03 1.78
N LEU A 28 11.18 2.79 2.87
CA LEU A 28 9.89 3.46 3.13
C LEU A 28 10.00 4.98 3.04
N GLN A 29 10.98 5.58 3.72
CA GLN A 29 11.24 7.02 3.64
C GLN A 29 11.47 7.48 2.20
N THR A 30 12.34 6.78 1.47
CA THR A 30 12.70 7.13 0.10
C THR A 30 11.49 7.08 -0.83
N LYS A 31 10.68 6.01 -0.73
CA LYS A 31 9.48 5.81 -1.54
C LYS A 31 8.38 6.83 -1.24
N LEU A 32 8.13 7.08 0.04
CA LEU A 32 7.14 8.05 0.48
C LEU A 32 7.54 9.49 0.08
N ALA A 33 8.81 9.84 0.22
CA ALA A 33 9.33 11.14 -0.18
C ALA A 33 9.17 11.39 -1.69
N ALA A 34 9.39 10.37 -2.53
CA ALA A 34 9.18 10.46 -3.97
C ALA A 34 7.70 10.75 -4.35
N ALA A 35 6.77 10.39 -3.48
CA ALA A 35 5.34 10.68 -3.63
C ALA A 35 4.87 11.93 -2.87
N GLY A 36 5.78 12.70 -2.26
CA GLY A 36 5.46 13.93 -1.54
C GLY A 36 5.01 13.73 -0.09
N TYR A 37 5.07 12.51 0.44
CA TYR A 37 4.80 12.23 1.86
C TYR A 37 6.08 12.38 2.69
N THR A 38 5.92 12.77 3.96
CA THR A 38 7.04 12.87 4.90
C THR A 38 6.99 11.73 5.90
N TYR A 39 8.01 10.87 5.90
CA TYR A 39 8.24 9.85 6.91
C TYR A 39 9.71 9.90 7.33
N THR A 40 9.96 9.98 8.64
CA THR A 40 11.32 9.99 9.21
C THR A 40 11.47 8.76 10.10
N PRO A 41 12.29 7.76 9.72
CA PRO A 41 12.46 6.54 10.50
C PRO A 41 12.94 6.81 11.93
N GLY A 42 12.21 6.29 12.91
CA GLY A 42 12.56 6.34 14.32
C GLY A 42 12.86 4.95 14.90
N ALA A 43 13.69 4.91 15.94
CA ALA A 43 13.90 3.68 16.72
C ALA A 43 12.66 3.31 17.55
N THR A 44 11.79 4.28 17.81
CA THR A 44 10.61 4.17 18.67
C THR A 44 9.31 4.39 17.90
N ASP A 45 9.31 4.22 16.57
CA ASP A 45 8.07 4.30 15.80
C ASP A 45 7.06 3.32 16.36
N THR A 46 5.87 3.82 16.63
CA THR A 46 4.74 3.03 17.09
C THR A 46 4.25 2.10 15.98
N ALA A 47 3.53 1.04 16.37
CA ALA A 47 2.90 0.14 15.40
C ALA A 47 1.92 0.88 14.48
N GLU A 48 1.22 1.90 15.01
CA GLU A 48 0.27 2.71 14.26
C GLU A 48 0.98 3.56 13.20
N GLU A 49 2.08 4.22 13.55
CA GLU A 49 2.89 4.99 12.59
C GLU A 49 3.42 4.11 11.46
N LEU A 50 3.93 2.92 11.81
CA LEU A 50 4.44 1.97 10.82
C LEU A 50 3.31 1.45 9.91
N PHE A 51 2.13 1.19 10.48
CA PHE A 51 0.97 0.77 9.70
C PHE A 51 0.53 1.86 8.71
N VAL A 52 0.44 3.12 9.15
CA VAL A 52 0.11 4.26 8.28
C VAL A 52 1.14 4.41 7.17
N ALA A 53 2.44 4.28 7.47
CA ALA A 53 3.49 4.35 6.46
C ALA A 53 3.34 3.26 5.38
N LEU A 54 2.94 2.04 5.76
CA LEU A 54 2.66 0.95 4.81
C LEU A 54 1.44 1.22 3.95
N VAL A 55 0.38 1.80 4.53
CA VAL A 55 -0.81 2.19 3.77
C VAL A 55 -0.50 3.30 2.76
N LEU A 56 0.29 4.30 3.16
CA LEU A 56 0.77 5.35 2.26
C LEU A 56 1.65 4.79 1.15
N LEU A 57 2.52 3.83 1.45
CA LEU A 57 3.29 3.14 0.41
C LEU A 57 2.37 2.41 -0.58
N GLY A 58 1.34 1.75 -0.06
CA GLY A 58 0.30 1.11 -0.87
C GLY A 58 -0.41 2.11 -1.80
N LEU A 59 -0.78 3.30 -1.30
CA LEU A 59 -1.37 4.37 -2.10
C LEU A 59 -0.51 4.77 -3.31
N VAL A 60 0.81 4.82 -3.14
CA VAL A 60 1.75 5.20 -4.20
C VAL A 60 1.88 4.09 -5.24
N GLU A 61 2.14 2.87 -4.79
CA GLU A 61 2.55 1.76 -5.66
C GLU A 61 1.35 1.07 -6.34
N PHE A 62 0.20 1.10 -5.66
CA PHE A 62 -1.08 0.51 -6.09
C PHE A 62 -2.08 1.60 -6.54
N SER A 63 -1.60 2.61 -7.26
CA SER A 63 -2.45 3.64 -7.87
C SER A 63 -2.94 3.26 -9.27
N GLU A 64 -3.94 3.98 -9.77
CA GLU A 64 -4.41 3.84 -11.17
C GLU A 64 -3.32 4.18 -12.20
N ALA A 65 -2.47 5.16 -11.91
CA ALA A 65 -1.36 5.54 -12.77
C ALA A 65 -0.32 4.41 -12.85
N SER A 66 0.02 3.81 -11.70
CA SER A 66 0.92 2.66 -11.62
C SER A 66 0.35 1.45 -12.38
N ARG A 67 -0.97 1.28 -12.43
CA ARG A 67 -1.65 0.23 -13.22
C ARG A 67 -1.48 0.43 -14.73
N ALA A 68 -1.60 1.66 -15.23
CA ALA A 68 -1.53 1.93 -16.66
C ALA A 68 -0.17 1.58 -17.29
N ILE A 69 0.89 1.58 -16.47
CA ILE A 69 2.27 1.28 -16.90
C ILE A 69 2.51 -0.24 -17.06
N ASP A 70 1.75 -1.10 -16.37
CA ASP A 70 1.93 -2.56 -16.42
C ASP A 70 0.60 -3.33 -16.31
N PRO A 71 -0.19 -3.38 -17.40
CA PRO A 71 -1.53 -3.95 -17.38
C PRO A 71 -1.57 -5.49 -17.31
N ALA A 72 -0.45 -6.17 -17.55
CA ALA A 72 -0.44 -7.62 -17.81
C ALA A 72 0.10 -8.48 -16.65
N THR A 73 0.60 -7.85 -15.58
CA THR A 73 1.15 -8.53 -14.38
C THR A 73 0.43 -8.16 -13.08
N ARG A 74 -0.65 -7.36 -13.13
CA ARG A 74 -1.31 -6.83 -11.93
C ARG A 74 -2.67 -7.50 -11.67
N ASN A 75 -2.73 -8.34 -10.64
CA ASN A 75 -3.93 -8.41 -9.79
C ASN A 75 -3.99 -7.06 -9.06
N VAL A 76 -4.96 -6.24 -9.44
CA VAL A 76 -4.93 -4.78 -9.23
C VAL A 76 -5.55 -4.44 -7.87
N VAL A 77 -4.71 -4.29 -6.85
CA VAL A 77 -5.07 -3.40 -5.75
C VAL A 77 -5.05 -1.99 -6.33
N VAL A 78 -6.17 -1.28 -6.28
CA VAL A 78 -6.25 0.15 -6.51
C VAL A 78 -6.60 0.78 -5.18
N VAL A 79 -5.66 1.47 -4.57
CA VAL A 79 -5.99 2.32 -3.43
C VAL A 79 -6.39 3.68 -3.98
N HIS A 80 -7.63 4.07 -3.72
CA HIS A 80 -8.24 5.25 -4.30
C HIS A 80 -8.42 6.33 -3.22
N ASP A 81 -7.43 7.21 -3.10
CA ASP A 81 -7.57 8.49 -2.42
C ASP A 81 -6.59 9.49 -3.06
N PRO A 82 -7.04 10.32 -4.03
CA PRO A 82 -6.13 11.20 -4.78
C PRO A 82 -5.53 12.32 -3.93
N THR A 83 -6.03 12.59 -2.72
CA THR A 83 -5.59 13.75 -1.91
C THR A 83 -5.41 13.49 -0.42
N PHE A 84 -5.59 12.25 0.07
CA PHE A 84 -5.51 11.93 1.50
C PHE A 84 -6.47 12.83 2.32
N ASN A 85 -7.72 12.93 1.87
CA ASN A 85 -8.69 13.86 2.45
C ASN A 85 -8.98 13.49 3.91
N TYR A 86 -9.02 14.49 4.79
CA TYR A 86 -9.45 14.30 6.16
C TYR A 86 -10.80 14.93 6.44
N SER A 87 -11.53 14.29 7.34
CA SER A 87 -12.67 14.86 8.05
C SER A 87 -12.33 14.98 9.52
N ILE A 88 -12.91 15.96 10.19
CA ILE A 88 -12.79 16.10 11.64
C ILE A 88 -13.99 15.40 12.28
N VAL A 89 -13.73 14.40 13.14
CA VAL A 89 -14.76 13.68 13.87
C VAL A 89 -14.57 13.87 15.38
N SER A 90 -15.67 13.88 16.12
CA SER A 90 -15.65 13.99 17.58
C SER A 90 -16.18 12.72 18.21
N GLU A 91 -15.35 12.05 19.02
CA GLU A 91 -15.69 10.83 19.73
C GLU A 91 -15.20 10.92 21.18
N ASN A 92 -16.00 10.46 22.15
CA ASN A 92 -15.61 10.47 23.58
C ASN A 92 -15.07 11.82 24.09
N SER A 93 -15.66 12.93 23.64
CA SER A 93 -15.22 14.31 23.95
C SER A 93 -13.82 14.68 23.47
N ARG A 94 -13.27 13.95 22.49
CA ARG A 94 -12.01 14.23 21.82
C ARG A 94 -12.25 14.48 20.33
N VAL A 95 -11.38 15.28 19.73
CA VAL A 95 -11.41 15.61 18.31
C VAL A 95 -10.34 14.80 17.59
N TYR A 96 -10.73 14.12 16.53
CA TYR A 96 -9.86 13.28 15.72
C TYR A 96 -9.85 13.75 14.27
N SER A 97 -8.70 13.61 13.62
CA SER A 97 -8.63 13.63 12.16
C SER A 97 -8.90 12.22 11.63
N ARG A 98 -9.88 12.08 10.75
CA ARG A 98 -10.26 10.82 10.13
C ARG A 98 -9.93 10.88 8.65
N HIS A 99 -9.18 9.89 8.17
CA HIS A 99 -8.90 9.66 6.76
C HIS A 99 -9.57 8.35 6.35
N ASP A 100 -10.40 8.39 5.31
CA ASP A 100 -11.03 7.21 4.74
C ASP A 100 -10.28 6.80 3.49
N ILE A 101 -9.77 5.57 3.47
CA ILE A 101 -8.98 5.05 2.35
C ILE A 101 -9.77 3.91 1.70
N GLU A 102 -10.16 4.10 0.44
CA GLU A 102 -10.85 3.06 -0.32
C GLU A 102 -9.82 2.14 -1.00
N VAL A 103 -9.91 0.85 -0.75
CA VAL A 103 -9.12 -0.17 -1.44
C VAL A 103 -10.04 -0.97 -2.35
N ARG A 104 -9.82 -0.89 -3.66
CA ARG A 104 -10.53 -1.69 -4.66
C ARG A 104 -9.63 -2.81 -5.15
N LEU A 105 -10.15 -4.03 -5.17
CA LEU A 105 -9.44 -5.19 -5.68
C LEU A 105 -10.06 -5.59 -7.00
N LEU A 106 -9.28 -5.60 -8.08
CA LEU A 106 -9.72 -6.06 -9.39
C LEU A 106 -8.82 -7.20 -9.87
N LYS A 107 -9.44 -8.32 -10.21
CA LYS A 107 -8.78 -9.44 -10.86
C LYS A 107 -9.58 -9.82 -12.09
N GLU A 108 -8.90 -9.94 -13.23
CA GLU A 108 -9.52 -10.51 -14.43
C GLU A 108 -9.91 -11.95 -14.13
N THR A 109 -11.19 -12.26 -14.30
CA THR A 109 -11.73 -13.59 -13.97
C THR A 109 -12.87 -13.93 -14.93
N SER A 110 -12.96 -15.21 -15.28
CA SER A 110 -14.15 -15.80 -15.92
C SER A 110 -15.14 -16.36 -14.90
N VAL A 111 -14.79 -16.34 -13.61
CA VAL A 111 -15.57 -16.90 -12.50
C VAL A 111 -15.97 -15.77 -11.55
N PRO A 112 -17.26 -15.62 -11.19
CA PRO A 112 -17.77 -14.42 -10.52
C PRO A 112 -17.43 -14.31 -9.02
N MET A 113 -16.56 -15.17 -8.47
CA MET A 113 -16.22 -15.18 -7.05
C MET A 113 -14.71 -15.04 -6.86
N MET A 114 -14.32 -14.08 -6.04
CA MET A 114 -12.94 -13.88 -5.60
C MET A 114 -12.80 -14.46 -4.19
N SER A 115 -11.93 -15.45 -3.99
CA SER A 115 -11.51 -15.86 -2.64
C SER A 115 -10.19 -15.18 -2.27
N PRO A 116 -9.89 -15.01 -0.97
CA PRO A 116 -8.59 -14.50 -0.54
C PRO A 116 -7.42 -15.31 -1.10
N ASP A 117 -7.57 -16.63 -1.21
CA ASP A 117 -6.55 -17.54 -1.77
C ASP A 117 -6.50 -17.48 -3.31
N THR A 118 -7.58 -17.03 -3.95
CA THR A 118 -7.64 -16.81 -5.41
C THR A 118 -6.75 -15.64 -5.83
N TYR A 119 -6.25 -14.81 -4.92
CA TYR A 119 -5.31 -13.75 -5.26
C TYR A 119 -3.89 -14.27 -5.54
N ALA A 120 -3.54 -15.47 -5.04
CA ALA A 120 -2.19 -16.05 -5.09
C ALA A 120 -1.94 -17.00 -6.29
N ASN A 121 -2.92 -17.22 -7.17
CA ASN A 121 -2.80 -18.10 -8.35
C ASN A 121 -3.43 -17.50 -9.61
#